data_AF-A0A1F8HB04-F1
#
_entry.id   AF-A0A1F8HB04-F1
#
_cell.length_a   1.000
_cell.length_b   1.000
_cell.length_c   1.000
_cell.angle_alpha   90.00
_cell.angle_beta   90.00
_cell.angle_gamma   90.00
#
_symmetry.space_group_name_H-M   'P 1'
#
loop_
_entity.id
_entity.type
_entity.pdbx_description
1 polymer ?
#
loop_
_entity_poly.entity_id
_entity_poly.type
_entity_poly.pdbx_seq_one_letter_code
_entity_poly.pdbx_strand_id
1 'polypeptide(L)' 'MAVPRHHMAKGKQLRRRSHLALKPKNLAKCSHCGKMIMPHIVCKFCGYYKGTEAVNVLARELKKREKKIQSQK' A
#
# COMPACT_ATOMS: atom_id res chain seq x y z
N MET A 1 -8.67 -37.09 -4.75
CA MET A 1 -7.54 -36.14 -4.61
C MET A 1 -6.47 -36.77 -3.74
N ALA A 2 -5.19 -36.56 -4.03
CA ALA A 2 -4.12 -37.13 -3.21
C ALA A 2 -4.06 -36.44 -1.84
N VAL A 3 -4.16 -37.21 -0.77
CA VAL A 3 -4.05 -36.72 0.62
C VAL A 3 -2.68 -37.03 1.20
N PRO A 4 -2.12 -36.15 2.06
CA PRO A 4 -0.89 -36.47 2.77
C PRO A 4 -1.07 -37.71 3.64
N ARG A 5 -0.18 -38.69 3.48
CA ARG A 5 -0.20 -39.91 4.31
C ARG A 5 0.13 -39.65 5.79
N HIS A 6 0.96 -38.64 6.07
CA HIS A 6 1.42 -38.31 7.41
C HIS A 6 1.56 -36.80 7.62
N HIS A 7 1.51 -36.38 8.89
CA HIS A 7 1.78 -35.01 9.30
C HIS A 7 3.23 -34.63 8.98
N MET A 8 3.44 -33.38 8.55
CA MET A 8 4.77 -32.90 8.22
C MET A 8 5.50 -32.40 9.48
N ALA A 9 6.68 -32.96 9.77
CA ALA A 9 7.48 -32.55 10.93
C ALA A 9 7.78 -31.04 10.95
N LYS A 10 7.77 -30.44 12.14
CA LYS A 10 8.01 -28.99 12.36
C LYS A 10 9.32 -28.52 11.72
N GLY A 11 10.41 -29.30 11.81
CA GLY A 11 11.69 -28.97 11.17
C GLY A 11 11.60 -28.89 9.64
N LYS A 12 10.85 -29.79 8.99
CA LYS A 12 10.63 -29.77 7.54
C LYS A 12 9.76 -28.58 7.13
N GLN A 13 8.74 -28.25 7.93
CA GLN A 13 7.92 -27.06 7.73
C GLN A 13 8.74 -25.77 7.81
N LEU A 14 9.58 -25.63 8.83
CA LEU A 14 10.38 -24.43 9.06
C LEU A 14 11.44 -24.24 7.97
N ARG A 15 12.15 -25.32 7.58
CA ARG A 15 13.08 -25.28 6.44
C ARG A 15 12.41 -24.88 5.14
N ARG A 16 11.16 -25.32 4.89
CA ARG A 16 10.41 -24.88 3.70
C ARG A 16 10.06 -23.39 3.78
N ARG A 17 9.79 -22.86 4.99
CA ARG A 17 9.43 -21.45 5.21
C ARG A 17 10.64 -20.51 5.30
N SER A 18 11.88 -21.00 5.35
CA SER A 18 13.08 -20.17 5.52
C SER A 18 13.25 -19.13 4.41
N HIS A 19 12.83 -19.44 3.19
CA HIS A 19 12.92 -18.55 2.04
C HIS A 19 11.74 -17.57 1.90
N LEU A 20 10.71 -17.69 2.74
CA LEU A 20 9.48 -16.87 2.66
C LEU A 20 9.60 -15.54 3.44
N ALA A 21 10.77 -14.92 3.43
CA ALA A 21 11.00 -13.64 4.09
C ALA A 21 10.34 -12.49 3.31
N LEU A 22 9.65 -11.59 4.03
CA LEU A 22 9.09 -10.37 3.44
C LEU A 22 10.21 -9.35 3.22
N LYS A 23 10.27 -8.78 2.01
CA LYS A 23 11.21 -7.71 1.67
C LYS A 23 10.65 -6.35 2.08
N PRO A 24 11.46 -5.43 2.63
CA PRO A 24 11.03 -4.07 2.89
C PRO A 24 10.73 -3.34 1.57
N LYS A 25 9.84 -2.36 1.64
CA LYS A 25 9.49 -1.49 0.50
C LYS A 25 10.43 -0.30 0.47
N ASN A 26 10.97 0.02 -0.71
CA ASN A 26 11.78 1.21 -0.91
C ASN A 26 10.86 2.44 -1.05
N LEU A 27 11.01 3.38 -0.13
CA LEU A 27 10.28 4.64 -0.15
C LEU A 27 11.24 5.79 -0.49
N ALA A 28 10.78 6.73 -1.30
CA ALA A 28 11.50 7.93 -1.69
C ALA A 28 10.81 9.19 -1.14
N LYS A 29 11.57 10.26 -0.90
CA LYS A 29 11.00 11.55 -0.48
C LYS A 29 10.27 12.18 -1.67
N CYS A 30 9.05 12.66 -1.44
CA CYS A 30 8.32 13.46 -2.41
C CYS A 30 8.93 14.86 -2.52
N SER A 31 9.23 15.32 -3.75
CA SER A 31 9.83 16.64 -4.00
C SER A 31 8.94 17.83 -3.59
N HIS A 32 7.62 17.64 -3.53
CA HIS A 32 6.69 18.73 -3.24
C HIS A 32 6.33 18.83 -1.74
N CYS A 33 6.13 17.70 -1.06
CA CYS A 33 5.64 17.69 0.33
C CYS A 33 6.59 17.02 1.33
N GLY A 34 7.76 16.54 0.90
CA GLY A 34 8.77 15.90 1.75
C GLY A 34 8.41 14.54 2.35
N LYS A 35 7.16 14.09 2.20
CA LYS A 35 6.67 12.80 2.73
C LYS A 35 7.26 11.61 1.96
N MET A 36 7.41 10.49 2.66
CA MET A 36 7.87 9.23 2.08
C MET A 36 6.76 8.60 1.22
N ILE A 37 7.06 8.37 -0.05
CA ILE A 37 6.16 7.81 -1.05
C ILE A 37 6.82 6.64 -1.78
N MET A 38 6.00 5.80 -2.41
CA MET A 38 6.52 4.80 -3.35
C MET A 38 7.04 5.50 -4.61
N PRO A 39 8.22 5.14 -5.14
CA PRO A 39 8.69 5.67 -6.41
C PRO A 39 7.72 5.35 -7.56
N HIS A 40 7.73 6.19 -8.61
CA HIS A 40 6.87 6.08 -9.80
C HIS A 40 5.35 6.15 -9.57
N ILE A 41 4.90 6.61 -8.40
CA ILE A 41 3.47 6.79 -8.09
C ILE A 41 3.20 8.27 -7.77
N VAL A 42 2.01 8.75 -8.15
CA VAL A 42 1.51 10.07 -7.72
C VAL A 42 1.46 10.14 -6.19
N CYS A 43 1.95 11.23 -5.61
CA CYS A 43 1.90 11.41 -4.17
C CYS A 43 0.44 11.43 -3.68
N LYS A 44 0.05 10.49 -2.81
CA LYS A 44 -1.31 10.42 -2.26
C LYS A 44 -1.65 11.59 -1.33
N PHE A 45 -0.65 12.33 -0.88
CA PHE A 45 -0.83 13.44 0.05
C PHE A 45 -1.00 14.79 -0.64
N CYS A 46 -0.22 15.05 -1.71
CA CYS A 46 -0.30 16.32 -2.42
C CYS A 46 -0.87 16.20 -3.84
N GLY A 47 -0.97 15.00 -4.41
CA GLY A 47 -1.51 14.80 -5.77
C GLY A 47 -0.53 15.11 -6.89
N TYR A 48 0.70 15.49 -6.55
CA TYR A 48 1.75 15.84 -7.51
C TYR A 48 2.57 14.61 -7.94
N TYR A 49 2.95 14.62 -9.21
CA TYR A 49 3.95 13.72 -9.80
C TYR A 49 4.86 14.54 -10.72
N LYS A 50 6.18 14.45 -10.50
CA LYS A 50 7.21 15.18 -11.28
C LYS A 50 6.93 16.68 -11.46
N GLY A 51 6.42 17.34 -10.42
CA GLY A 51 6.13 18.79 -10.45
C GLY A 51 4.80 19.18 -11.10
N THR A 52 4.10 18.24 -11.74
CA THR A 52 2.74 18.45 -12.26
C THR A 52 1.68 17.96 -11.29
N GLU A 53 0.61 18.73 -11.13
CA GLU A 53 -0.57 18.31 -10.37
C GLU A 53 -1.36 17.28 -11.20
N ALA A 54 -1.26 16.01 -10.83
CA ALA A 54 -1.96 14.92 -11.53
C ALA A 54 -3.36 14.66 -10.95
N VAL A 55 -3.56 14.98 -9.66
CA VAL A 55 -4.84 14.78 -8.96
C VAL A 55 -5.09 15.96 -8.04
N ASN A 56 -6.19 16.69 -8.27
CA ASN A 56 -6.73 17.68 -7.34
C ASN A 56 -7.23 16.97 -6.06
N VAL A 57 -6.37 16.82 -5.06
CA VAL A 57 -6.68 16.08 -3.82
C VAL A 57 -7.73 16.81 -2.99
N LEU A 58 -7.68 18.15 -2.96
CA LEU A 58 -8.62 19.00 -2.20
C LEU A 58 -10.08 18.81 -2.66
N ALA A 59 -10.31 18.83 -3.99
CA ALA A 59 -11.65 18.64 -4.55
C ALA A 59 -12.24 17.24 -4.24
N ARG A 60 -11.39 16.20 -4.17
CA ARG A 60 -11.83 14.85 -3.80
C ARG A 60 -12.16 14.71 -2.32
N GLU A 61 -11.44 15.39 -1.43
CA GLU A 61 -11.70 15.31 0.02
C GLU A 61 -13.01 16.01 0.40
N LEU A 62 -13.28 17.19 -0.15
CA LEU A 62 -14.53 17.91 0.09
C LEU A 62 -15.75 17.09 -0.34
N LYS A 63 -15.72 16.53 -1.56
CA LYS A 63 -16.80 15.67 -2.08
C LYS A 63 -17.03 14.41 -1.24
N LYS A 64 -15.97 13.87 -0.60
CA LYS A 64 -16.10 12.72 0.32
C LYS A 64 -16.76 13.12 1.63
N ARG A 65 -16.41 14.30 2.19
CA ARG A 65 -17.00 14.82 3.44
C ARG A 65 -18.50 15.09 3.25
N GLU A 66 -18.88 15.74 2.15
CA GLU A 66 -20.27 16.01 1.80
C GLU A 66 -21.11 14.73 1.71
N LYS A 67 -20.61 13.71 0.98
CA LYS A 67 -21.27 12.40 0.89
C LYS A 67 -21.43 11.71 2.25
N LYS A 68 -20.45 11.87 3.14
CA LYS A 68 -20.50 11.28 4.48
C LYS A 68 -21.56 11.96 5.36
N ILE A 69 -21.64 13.29 5.30
CA ILE A 69 -22.69 14.09 5.96
C ILE A 69 -24.07 13.69 5.42
N GLN A 70 -24.21 13.52 4.10
CA GLN A 70 -25.46 13.08 3.47
C GLN A 70 -25.88 11.66 3.88
N SER A 71 -24.93 10.76 4.14
CA SER A 71 -25.25 9.38 4.60
C SER A 71 -25.57 9.28 6.09
N GLN A 72 -25.24 10.30 6.87
CA GLN A 72 -25.50 10.35 8.32
C GLN A 72 -26.83 11.03 8.68
N LYS A 73 -27.45 11.73 7.73
CA LYS A 73 -28.84 12.18 7.78
C LYS A 73 -29.75 11.09 7.22
#